data_AF-A0A9X7NNJ3-F1
#
_entry.id   AF-A0A9X7NNJ3-F1
#
_cell.length_a   1.000
_cell.length_b   1.000
_cell.length_c   1.000
_cell.angle_alpha   90.00
_cell.angle_beta   90.00
_cell.angle_gamma   90.00
#
_symmetry.space_group_name_H-M   'P 1'
#
loop_
_entity.id
_entity.type
_entity.pdbx_description
1 polymer ?
#
loop_
_entity_poly.entity_id
_entity_poly.type
_entity_poly.pdbx_seq_one_letter_code
_entity_poly.pdbx_strand_id
1 'polypeptide(L)'
;MKKLLLIAASAAFLAGCQSDSQRDRALVGGGLGAATGAVIGAAAGNGVGPALAGAAIGAAGGAIIGSATTPKNCVAYDRYGNPYRVACP
;
A
#
# COMPACT_ATOMS: atom_id res chain seq x y z
N MET A 1 6.23 -20.76 12.06
CA MET A 1 5.80 -19.33 12.08
C MET A 1 6.55 -18.46 11.08
N LYS A 2 7.90 -18.46 11.02
CA LYS A 2 8.66 -17.63 10.06
C LYS A 2 8.34 -17.89 8.57
N LYS A 3 8.05 -19.15 8.20
CA LYS A 3 7.69 -19.54 6.82
C LYS A 3 6.36 -18.91 6.38
N LEU A 4 5.38 -18.78 7.30
CA LEU A 4 4.08 -18.17 7.03
C LEU A 4 4.20 -16.65 6.84
N LEU A 5 5.06 -15.99 7.63
CA LEU A 5 5.35 -14.56 7.44
C LEU A 5 6.00 -14.28 6.09
N LEU A 6 6.93 -15.12 5.64
CA LEU A 6 7.55 -14.99 4.32
C LEU A 6 6.54 -15.19 3.18
N ILE A 7 5.64 -16.15 3.31
CA ILE A 7 4.57 -16.40 2.33
C ILE A 7 3.57 -15.22 2.29
N ALA A 8 3.18 -14.71 3.46
CA ALA A 8 2.28 -13.55 3.55
C ALA A 8 2.93 -12.27 2.99
N ALA A 9 4.21 -12.04 3.28
CA ALA A 9 4.95 -10.91 2.74
C ALA A 9 5.09 -10.99 1.22
N SER A 10 5.45 -12.15 0.67
CA SER A 10 5.54 -12.35 -0.78
C SER A 10 4.19 -12.22 -1.48
N ALA A 11 3.11 -12.72 -0.89
CA ALA A 11 1.75 -12.51 -1.40
C ALA A 11 1.34 -11.03 -1.38
N ALA A 12 1.69 -10.29 -0.31
CA ALA A 12 1.43 -8.85 -0.21
C ALA A 12 2.23 -8.03 -1.25
N PHE A 13 3.49 -8.41 -1.51
CA PHE A 13 4.28 -7.80 -2.59
C PHE A 13 3.69 -8.08 -3.97
N LEU A 14 3.23 -9.30 -4.23
CA LEU A 14 2.53 -9.64 -5.48
C LEU A 14 1.22 -8.85 -5.65
N ALA A 15 0.42 -8.74 -4.58
CA ALA A 15 -0.83 -7.98 -4.59
C ALA A 15 -0.59 -6.47 -4.79
N GLY A 16 0.49 -5.93 -4.21
CA GLY A 16 0.91 -4.55 -4.45
C GLY A 16 1.45 -4.29 -5.87
N CYS A 17 1.91 -5.33 -6.56
CA CYS A 17 2.42 -5.21 -7.93
C CYS A 17 1.27 -4.96 -8.94
N GLN A 18 0.10 -5.57 -8.72
CA GLN A 18 -1.09 -5.46 -9.59
C GLN A 18 -2.17 -4.50 -9.04
N SER A 19 -1.75 -3.50 -8.26
CA SER A 19 -2.67 -2.55 -7.65
C SER A 19 -2.88 -1.34 -8.58
N ASP A 20 -3.92 -1.43 -9.40
CA ASP A 20 -4.32 -0.40 -10.36
C ASP A 20 -5.29 0.63 -9.74
N SER A 21 -5.95 0.26 -8.64
CA SER A 21 -6.94 1.08 -7.97
C SER A 21 -6.34 1.95 -6.86
N GLN A 22 -6.82 3.20 -6.77
CA GLN A 22 -6.38 4.16 -5.75
C GLN A 22 -6.58 3.67 -4.32
N ARG A 23 -7.69 2.98 -4.09
CA ARG A 23 -8.01 2.40 -2.78
C ARG A 23 -7.07 1.28 -2.40
N ASP A 24 -6.70 0.43 -3.35
CA ASP A 24 -5.79 -0.69 -3.08
C ASP A 24 -4.37 -0.18 -2.78
N ARG A 25 -3.89 0.82 -3.53
CA ARG A 25 -2.59 1.48 -3.23
C ARG A 25 -2.59 2.20 -1.89
N ALA A 26 -3.69 2.87 -1.54
CA ALA A 26 -3.84 3.51 -0.22
C ALA A 26 -3.89 2.49 0.92
N LEU A 27 -4.61 1.38 0.74
CA LEU A 27 -4.70 0.30 1.73
C LEU A 27 -3.38 -0.44 1.89
N VAL A 28 -2.70 -0.76 0.79
CA VAL A 28 -1.39 -1.42 0.81
C VAL A 28 -0.33 -0.50 1.38
N GLY A 29 -0.27 0.76 0.92
CA GLY A 29 0.65 1.77 1.44
C GLY A 29 0.41 2.06 2.92
N GLY A 30 -0.84 2.20 3.34
CA GLY A 30 -1.22 2.39 4.73
C GLY A 30 -0.93 1.17 5.60
N GLY A 31 -1.25 -0.03 5.13
CA GLY A 31 -0.97 -1.27 5.86
C GLY A 31 0.53 -1.52 6.05
N LEU A 32 1.31 -1.37 4.98
CA LEU A 32 2.77 -1.49 5.05
C LEU A 32 3.40 -0.41 5.92
N GLY A 33 2.94 0.83 5.78
CA GLY A 33 3.39 1.95 6.59
C GLY A 33 3.06 1.76 8.08
N ALA A 34 1.89 1.21 8.40
CA ALA A 34 1.51 0.91 9.78
C ALA A 34 2.39 -0.19 10.37
N ALA A 35 2.61 -1.28 9.64
CA ALA A 35 3.41 -2.41 10.10
C ALA A 35 4.88 -2.00 10.33
N THR A 36 5.47 -1.30 9.37
CA THR A 36 6.85 -0.81 9.48
C THR A 36 6.99 0.28 10.56
N GLY A 37 6.08 1.23 10.59
CA GLY A 37 6.04 2.29 11.61
C GLY A 37 5.86 1.74 13.03
N ALA A 38 5.05 0.69 13.21
CA ALA A 38 4.87 0.01 14.49
C ALA A 38 6.17 -0.64 15.00
N VAL A 39 6.87 -1.35 14.11
CA VAL A 39 8.13 -2.04 14.45
C VAL A 39 9.21 -1.03 14.82
N ILE A 40 9.36 0.04 14.04
CA ILE A 40 10.36 1.08 14.29
C ILE A 40 10.02 1.86 15.56
N GLY A 41 8.74 2.23 15.75
CA GLY A 41 8.28 2.94 16.95
C GLY A 41 8.47 2.11 18.22
N ALA A 42 8.19 0.80 18.17
CA ALA A 42 8.46 -0.11 19.28
C ALA A 42 9.95 -0.19 19.61
N ALA A 43 10.80 -0.32 18.58
CA ALA A 43 12.25 -0.46 18.73
C ALA A 43 12.91 0.82 19.27
N ALA A 44 12.47 1.99 18.82
CA ALA A 44 13.06 3.27 19.20
C ALA A 44 12.59 3.76 20.58
N GLY A 45 11.30 3.59 20.90
CA GLY A 45 10.71 4.16 22.10
C GLY A 45 10.50 3.19 23.26
N ASN A 46 10.85 1.91 23.10
CA ASN A 46 10.70 0.86 24.13
C ASN A 46 9.31 0.86 24.80
N GLY A 47 8.26 0.71 24.01
CA GLY A 47 6.90 0.64 24.55
C GLY A 47 5.80 0.58 23.49
N VAL A 48 4.58 0.33 23.97
CA VAL A 48 3.38 0.22 23.12
C VAL A 48 2.93 1.60 22.60
N GLY A 49 3.09 2.66 23.39
CA GLY A 49 2.79 4.04 22.99
C GLY A 49 3.53 4.49 21.72
N PRO A 50 4.89 4.42 21.68
CA PRO A 50 5.64 4.80 20.49
C PRO A 50 5.44 3.85 19.30
N ALA A 51 5.14 2.57 19.55
CA ALA A 51 4.73 1.63 18.51
C ALA A 51 3.40 2.06 17.85
N LEU A 52 2.39 2.40 18.64
CA LEU A 52 1.09 2.86 18.12
C LEU A 52 1.21 4.20 17.41
N ALA A 53 2.01 5.13 17.94
CA ALA A 53 2.28 6.40 17.28
C ALA A 53 2.97 6.19 15.92
N GLY A 54 4.01 5.35 15.88
CA GLY A 54 4.69 4.99 14.64
C GLY A 54 3.76 4.29 13.64
N ALA A 55 2.89 3.39 14.12
CA ALA A 55 1.89 2.73 13.30
C ALA A 55 0.89 3.71 12.69
N ALA A 56 0.36 4.64 13.49
CA ALA A 56 -0.62 5.62 13.04
C ALA A 56 -0.01 6.59 12.00
N ILE A 57 1.19 7.09 12.27
CA ILE A 57 1.91 8.01 11.37
C ILE A 57 2.28 7.29 10.07
N GLY A 58 2.83 6.08 10.18
CA GLY A 58 3.19 5.26 9.03
C GLY A 58 1.97 4.88 8.20
N ALA A 59 0.84 4.55 8.84
CA ALA A 59 -0.42 4.25 8.15
C ALA A 59 -0.96 5.47 7.39
N ALA A 60 -1.02 6.62 8.04
CA ALA A 60 -1.51 7.84 7.42
C ALA A 60 -0.62 8.27 6.25
N GLY A 61 0.70 8.34 6.47
CA GLY A 61 1.66 8.71 5.44
C GLY A 61 1.68 7.72 4.28
N GLY A 62 1.72 6.43 4.57
CA GLY A 62 1.70 5.38 3.56
C GLY A 62 0.41 5.33 2.75
N ALA A 63 -0.75 5.59 3.37
CA ALA A 63 -2.03 5.64 2.67
C ALA A 63 -2.14 6.85 1.75
N ILE A 64 -1.69 8.03 2.22
CA ILE A 64 -1.68 9.26 1.42
C ILE A 64 -0.74 9.08 0.22
N ILE A 65 0.49 8.65 0.45
CA ILE A 65 1.48 8.45 -0.62
C ILE A 65 1.00 7.38 -1.60
N GLY A 66 0.46 6.26 -1.12
CA GLY A 66 -0.11 5.21 -1.96
C GLY A 66 -1.26 5.71 -2.83
N SER A 67 -2.18 6.50 -2.26
CA SER A 67 -3.27 7.11 -3.02
C SER A 67 -2.79 8.15 -4.04
N ALA A 68 -1.69 8.86 -3.75
CA ALA A 68 -1.12 9.90 -4.60
C ALA A 68 -0.29 9.35 -5.76
N THR A 69 0.41 8.23 -5.54
CA THR A 69 1.18 7.50 -6.57
C THR A 69 0.34 6.52 -7.38
N THR A 70 -0.98 6.50 -7.16
CA THR A 70 -1.87 5.66 -7.97
C THR A 70 -1.87 6.14 -9.43
N PRO A 71 -1.63 5.24 -10.40
CA PRO A 71 -1.74 5.57 -11.82
C PRO A 71 -3.14 6.12 -12.13
N LYS A 72 -3.22 7.28 -12.77
CA LYS A 72 -4.48 7.78 -13.28
C LYS A 72 -4.78 7.02 -14.57
N ASN A 73 -5.60 5.99 -14.47
CA ASN A 73 -5.99 5.18 -15.61
C ASN A 73 -7.21 5.78 -16.28
N CYS A 74 -6.99 6.42 -17.42
CA CYS A 74 -8.02 6.88 -18.32
C CYS A 74 -8.63 5.66 -19.02
N VAL A 75 -9.95 5.66 -19.20
CA VAL A 75 -10.64 4.63 -20.01
C VAL A 75 -10.65 5.12 -21.45
N ALA A 76 -9.89 4.47 -22.32
CA ALA A 76 -9.95 4.66 -23.76
C ALA A 76 -10.85 3.57 -24.38
N TYR A 77 -11.35 3.81 -25.58
CA TYR A 77 -12.22 2.88 -26.31
C TYR A 77 -11.54 2.44 -27.60
N ASP A 78 -11.52 1.12 -27.86
CA ASP A 78 -10.97 0.60 -29.10
C ASP A 78 -11.91 0.90 -30.30
N ARG A 79 -11.49 0.51 -31.51
CA ARG A 79 -12.31 0.66 -32.74
C ARG A 79 -13.61 -0.15 -32.72
N TYR A 80 -13.75 -1.13 -31.83
CA TYR A 80 -14.91 -1.98 -31.63
C TYR A 80 -15.81 -1.50 -30.47
N GLY A 81 -15.45 -0.39 -29.81
CA GLY A 81 -16.19 0.17 -28.67
C GLY A 81 -15.87 -0.49 -27.32
N ASN A 82 -14.82 -1.32 -27.25
CA ASN A 82 -14.43 -2.00 -26.01
C ASN A 82 -13.56 -1.09 -25.13
N PRO A 83 -13.89 -0.94 -23.83
CA PRO A 83 -13.12 -0.09 -22.93
C PRO A 83 -11.79 -0.75 -22.54
N TYR A 84 -10.69 0.01 -22.62
CA TYR A 84 -9.36 -0.39 -22.15
C TYR A 84 -8.73 0.71 -21.28
N ARG A 85 -7.98 0.31 -20.26
CA ARG A 85 -7.32 1.26 -19.33
C ARG A 85 -5.95 1.66 -19.87
N VAL A 86 -5.69 2.96 -19.94
CA VAL A 86 -4.40 3.54 -20.33
C VAL A 86 -3.93 4.57 -19.32
N ALA A 87 -2.62 4.75 -19.19
CA ALA A 87 -2.07 5.86 -18.44
C ALA A 87 -2.53 7.19 -19.07
N CYS A 88 -3.17 8.06 -18.28
CA CYS A 88 -3.44 9.42 -18.72
C CYS A 88 -2.11 10.16 -18.98
N PRO A 89 -1.99 10.98 -20.05
CA PRO A 89 -0.81 11.80 -20.30
C PRO A 89 -0.59 12.88 -19.23
#